data_AF-A0A8B6DWB8-F1
#
_entry.id   AF-A0A8B6DWB8-F1
#
_cell.length_a   1.000
_cell.length_b   1.000
_cell.length_c   1.000
_cell.angle_alpha   90.00
_cell.angle_beta   90.00
_cell.angle_gamma   90.00
#
_symmetry.space_group_name_H-M   'P 1'
#
loop_
_entity.id
_entity.type
_entity.pdbx_description
1 polymer ?
#
loop_
_entity_poly.entity_id
_entity_poly.type
_entity_poly.pdbx_seq_one_letter_code
_entity_poly.pdbx_strand_id
1 'polypeptide(L)'
;MAENERARRELQQKQHYFLQSELQSLSRDLPGKFQQRLPYDLLSSLANALLDGTVFEIVRSLQEVQHLEEKHLSSQRMKLINDHK
;
A
#
# COMPACT_ATOMS: atom_id res chain seq x y z
N MET A 1 -19.60 -25.07 -6.37
CA MET A 1 -18.82 -23.98 -7.00
C MET A 1 -19.51 -22.63 -6.84
N ALA A 2 -20.79 -22.46 -7.21
CA ALA A 2 -21.52 -21.18 -7.09
C ALA A 2 -21.60 -20.61 -5.65
N GLU A 3 -21.71 -21.47 -4.64
CA GLU A 3 -21.77 -21.05 -3.23
C GLU A 3 -20.43 -20.49 -2.73
N ASN A 4 -19.31 -21.04 -3.21
CA ASN A 4 -17.96 -20.56 -2.89
C ASN A 4 -17.67 -19.19 -3.54
N GLU A 5 -18.17 -18.96 -4.75
CA GLU A 5 -18.06 -17.65 -5.41
C GLU A 5 -18.88 -16.57 -4.70
N ARG A 6 -20.08 -16.91 -4.22
CA ARG A 6 -20.89 -16.00 -3.40
C ARG A 6 -20.19 -15.64 -2.09
N ALA A 7 -19.69 -16.64 -1.37
CA ALA A 7 -18.94 -16.42 -0.13
C ALA A 7 -17.70 -15.53 -0.34
N ARG A 8 -16.98 -15.70 -1.46
CA ARG A 8 -15.86 -14.84 -1.84
C ARG A 8 -16.28 -13.38 -2.10
N ARG A 9 -17.37 -13.17 -2.82
CA ARG A 9 -17.90 -11.82 -3.08
C ARG A 9 -18.37 -11.15 -1.81
N GLU A 10 -19.04 -11.88 -0.93
CA GLU A 10 -19.47 -11.37 0.38
C GLU A 10 -18.27 -10.99 1.26
N LEU A 11 -17.21 -11.80 1.25
CA LEU A 11 -15.98 -11.49 1.97
C LEU A 11 -15.32 -10.22 1.42
N GLN A 12 -15.15 -10.12 0.10
CA GLN A 12 -14.59 -8.93 -0.54
C GLN A 12 -15.42 -7.68 -0.21
N GLN A 13 -16.74 -7.79 -0.25
CA GLN A 13 -17.63 -6.68 0.07
C GLN A 13 -17.50 -6.25 1.55
N LYS A 14 -17.39 -7.20 2.49
CA LYS A 14 -17.12 -6.88 3.91
C LYS A 14 -15.79 -6.17 4.08
N GLN A 15 -14.74 -6.63 3.40
CA GLN A 15 -13.42 -6.00 3.46
C GLN A 15 -13.41 -4.60 2.84
N HIS A 16 -14.15 -4.40 1.75
CA HIS A 16 -14.34 -3.08 1.13
C HIS A 16 -15.00 -2.10 2.08
N TYR A 17 -16.12 -2.49 2.69
CA TYR A 17 -16.79 -1.63 3.67
C TYR A 17 -15.93 -1.31 4.88
N PHE A 18 -15.16 -2.29 5.36
CA PHE A 18 -14.21 -2.07 6.44
C PHE A 18 -13.16 -1.00 6.06
N LEU A 19 -12.46 -1.19 4.94
CA LEU A 19 -11.44 -0.23 4.48
C LEU A 19 -12.03 1.15 4.19
N GLN A 20 -13.22 1.21 3.60
CA GLN A 20 -13.89 2.47 3.33
C GLN A 20 -14.23 3.22 4.61
N SER A 21 -14.70 2.52 5.65
CA SER A 21 -14.98 3.10 6.97
C SER A 21 -13.70 3.66 7.60
N GLU A 22 -12.61 2.91 7.55
CA GLU A 22 -11.31 3.37 8.06
C GLU A 22 -10.83 4.62 7.32
N LEU A 23 -10.88 4.61 5.98
CA LEU A 23 -10.49 5.74 5.14
C LEU A 23 -11.34 7.00 5.40
N GLN A 24 -12.64 6.83 5.64
CA GLN A 24 -13.52 7.94 6.03
C GLN A 24 -13.19 8.46 7.43
N SER A 25 -12.86 7.58 8.37
CA SER A 25 -12.42 8.02 9.70
C SER A 25 -11.14 8.85 9.60
N LEU A 26 -10.15 8.36 8.87
CA LEU A 26 -8.90 9.06 8.63
C LEU A 26 -9.11 10.40 7.92
N SER A 27 -10.05 10.49 6.97
CA SER A 27 -10.32 11.76 6.29
C SER A 27 -10.92 12.80 7.24
N ARG A 28 -11.78 12.39 8.18
CA ARG A 28 -12.40 13.30 9.17
C ARG A 28 -11.39 13.93 10.13
N ASP A 29 -10.25 13.29 10.34
CA ASP A 29 -9.18 13.83 11.19
C ASP A 29 -8.34 14.90 10.47
N LEU A 30 -8.50 15.08 9.16
CA LEU A 30 -7.77 16.08 8.39
C LEU A 30 -8.42 17.48 8.50
N PRO A 31 -7.64 18.57 8.36
CA PRO A 31 -8.20 19.90 8.21
C PRO A 31 -9.20 19.99 7.04
N GLY A 32 -10.29 20.77 7.20
CA GLY A 32 -11.40 20.83 6.23
C GLY A 32 -11.02 21.09 4.77
N LYS A 33 -9.96 21.88 4.53
CA LYS A 33 -9.41 22.13 3.17
C LYS A 33 -8.94 20.85 2.44
N PHE A 34 -8.56 19.82 3.19
CA PHE A 34 -8.15 18.52 2.66
C PHE A 34 -9.32 17.55 2.62
N GLN A 35 -10.25 17.62 3.57
CA GLN A 35 -11.47 16.80 3.58
C GLN A 35 -12.28 16.97 2.29
N GLN A 36 -12.43 18.20 1.80
CA GLN A 36 -13.16 18.52 0.56
C GLN A 36 -12.55 17.86 -0.69
N ARG A 37 -11.27 17.46 -0.63
CA ARG A 37 -10.56 16.79 -1.73
C ARG A 37 -10.69 15.27 -1.67
N LEU A 38 -11.37 14.74 -0.66
CA LEU A 38 -11.52 13.31 -0.39
C LEU A 38 -13.00 12.90 -0.43
N PRO A 39 -13.67 13.01 -1.60
CA PRO A 39 -15.06 12.61 -1.73
C PRO A 39 -15.23 11.10 -1.55
N TYR A 40 -16.45 10.68 -1.25
CA TYR A 40 -16.82 9.27 -1.03
C TYR A 40 -16.34 8.35 -2.16
N ASP A 41 -16.55 8.74 -3.41
CA ASP A 41 -16.17 7.94 -4.58
C ASP A 41 -14.65 7.73 -4.69
N LEU A 42 -13.87 8.73 -4.29
CA LEU A 42 -12.42 8.62 -4.26
C LEU A 42 -11.99 7.64 -3.17
N LEU A 43 -12.55 7.74 -1.96
CA LEU A 43 -12.25 6.81 -0.86
C LEU A 43 -12.72 5.38 -1.17
N SER A 44 -13.84 5.23 -1.87
CA SER A 44 -14.34 3.93 -2.35
C SER A 44 -13.41 3.30 -3.38
N SER A 45 -12.93 4.10 -4.34
CA SER A 45 -11.98 3.67 -5.36
C SER A 45 -10.63 3.30 -4.72
N LEU A 46 -10.19 4.07 -3.74
CA LEU A 46 -8.99 3.77 -2.97
C LEU A 46 -9.14 2.47 -2.17
N ALA A 47 -10.26 2.24 -1.48
CA ALA A 47 -10.53 0.98 -0.78
C ALA A 47 -10.42 -0.23 -1.73
N ASN A 48 -10.97 -0.13 -2.94
CA ASN A 48 -10.84 -1.18 -3.96
C ASN A 48 -9.39 -1.42 -4.39
N ALA A 49 -8.62 -0.36 -4.63
CA ALA A 49 -7.20 -0.47 -4.98
C ALA A 49 -6.36 -1.10 -3.86
N LEU A 50 -6.72 -0.85 -2.60
CA LEU A 50 -6.07 -1.46 -1.43
C LEU A 50 -6.41 -2.95 -1.29
N LEU A 51 -7.63 -3.36 -1.64
CA LEU A 51 -8.03 -4.78 -1.67
C LEU A 51 -7.32 -5.58 -2.74
N ASP A 52 -7.16 -4.98 -3.93
CA ASP A 52 -6.47 -5.61 -5.05
C ASP A 52 -5.04 -6.00 -4.68
N GLY A 53 -4.37 -5.21 -3.83
CA GLY A 53 -3.10 -5.60 -3.24
C GLY A 53 -1.88 -5.47 -4.16
N THR A 54 -2.10 -5.35 -5.48
CA THR A 54 -1.03 -5.24 -6.49
C THR A 54 -0.11 -4.05 -6.22
N VAL A 55 -0.65 -2.92 -5.77
CA VAL A 55 0.16 -1.74 -5.41
C VAL A 55 1.15 -2.07 -4.31
N PHE A 56 0.75 -2.84 -3.29
CA PHE A 56 1.65 -3.26 -2.22
C PHE A 56 2.71 -4.25 -2.70
N GLU A 57 2.36 -5.13 -3.64
CA GLU A 57 3.34 -6.03 -4.27
C GLU A 57 4.39 -5.26 -5.04
N ILE A 58 3.98 -4.29 -5.87
CA ILE A 58 4.90 -3.41 -6.60
C ILE A 58 5.83 -2.68 -5.63
N VAL A 59 5.29 -2.09 -4.56
CA VAL A 59 6.10 -1.38 -3.55
C VAL A 59 7.08 -2.34 -2.87
N ARG A 60 6.67 -3.55 -2.50
CA ARG A 60 7.58 -4.55 -1.92
C ARG A 60 8.72 -4.92 -2.87
N SER A 61 8.41 -5.18 -4.14
CA SER A 61 9.44 -5.49 -5.14
C SER A 61 10.42 -4.34 -5.35
N LEU A 62 9.94 -3.09 -5.39
CA LEU A 62 10.80 -1.92 -5.48
C LEU A 62 11.68 -1.74 -4.24
N GLN A 63 11.14 -2.00 -3.05
CA GLN A 63 11.90 -1.97 -1.80
C GLN A 63 12.99 -3.05 -1.79
N GLU A 64 12.73 -4.24 -2.29
CA GLU A 64 13.74 -5.29 -2.41
C GLU A 64 14.89 -4.86 -3.35
N VAL A 65 14.57 -4.27 -4.50
CA VAL A 65 15.57 -3.71 -5.43
C VAL A 65 16.41 -2.62 -4.74
N GLN A 66 15.75 -1.71 -4.01
CA GLN A 66 16.45 -0.67 -3.25
C GLN A 66 17.43 -1.27 -2.24
N HIS A 67 17.00 -2.22 -1.41
CA HIS A 67 17.88 -2.82 -0.39
C HIS A 67 19.08 -3.54 -1.01
N LEU A 68 18.92 -4.17 -2.16
CA LEU A 68 20.03 -4.80 -2.88
C LEU A 68 21.07 -3.77 -3.33
N GLU A 69 20.62 -2.64 -3.88
CA GLU A 69 21.51 -1.55 -4.30
C GLU A 69 22.22 -0.90 -3.12
N GLU A 70 21.49 -0.61 -2.03
CA GLU A 70 22.07 -0.06 -0.80
C GLU A 70 23.14 -0.98 -0.21
N LYS A 71 22.90 -2.30 -0.21
CA LYS A 71 23.89 -3.29 0.20
C LYS A 71 25.11 -3.31 -0.71
N HIS A 72 24.91 -3.16 -2.03
CA HIS A 72 26.00 -3.10 -3.00
C HIS A 72 26.89 -1.88 -2.77
N LEU A 73 26.29 -0.69 -2.68
CA LEU A 73 27.00 0.57 -2.43
C LEU A 73 27.73 0.57 -1.08
N SER A 74 27.08 0.04 -0.03
CA SER A 74 27.72 -0.12 1.28
C SER A 74 28.96 -1.02 1.21
N SER A 75 28.86 -2.14 0.48
CA SER A 75 29.99 -3.06 0.28
C SER A 75 31.13 -2.42 -0.51
N GLN A 76 30.81 -1.63 -1.56
CA GLN A 76 31.81 -0.89 -2.33
C GLN A 76 32.55 0.14 -1.45
N ARG A 77 31.81 0.89 -0.65
CA ARG A 77 32.39 1.87 0.29
C ARG A 77 33.35 1.20 1.28
N MET A 78 32.97 0.05 1.84
CA MET A 78 33.82 -0.68 2.78
C MET A 78 35.11 -1.20 2.14
N LYS A 79 35.07 -1.64 0.88
CA LYS A 79 36.28 -2.04 0.13
C LYS A 79 37.23 -0.86 -0.04
N LEU A 80 36.74 0.27 -0.55
CA LEU A 80 37.55 1.49 -0.71
C LEU A 80 38.21 1.95 0.60
N ILE A 81 37.47 1.90 1.71
CA ILE A 81 38.02 2.25 3.02
C ILE A 81 39.14 1.29 3.45
N ASN A 82 38.97 -0.01 3.21
CA ASN A 82 39.96 -1.00 3.59
C ASN A 82 41.18 -0.98 2.67
N ASP A 83 41.01 -0.68 1.38
CA ASP A 83 42.11 -0.57 0.42
C ASP A 83 42.98 0.67 0.67
N HIS A 84 42.47 1.69 1.38
CA HIS A 84 43.19 2.91 1.77
C HIS A 84 43.75 2.87 3.21
N LYS A 85 43.64 1.73 3.91
CA LYS A 85 44.26 1.50 5.22
C LYS A 85 45.58 0.74 5.07
#